data_AF-A0A414SKF2-F1
#
_entry.id   AF-A0A414SKF2-F1
#
_cell.length_a   1.000
_cell.length_b   1.000
_cell.length_c   1.000
_cell.angle_alpha   90.00
_cell.angle_beta   90.00
_cell.angle_gamma   90.00
#
_symmetry.space_group_name_H-M   'P 1'
#
loop_
_entity.id
_entity.type
_entity.pdbx_description
1 polymer ?
#
loop_
_entity_poly.entity_id
_entity_poly.type
_entity_poly.pdbx_seq_one_letter_code
_entity_poly.pdbx_strand_id
1 'polypeptide(L)'
;MAKFNITVDLDWMDDEEGYSIDDELKERVIKGIEDTLLKRATDDAVKAVDDKIREKVGEAENSIQEAVDKFISTVCEEKINKIMIPVKKNSWSGEVKYKPLSEYVGERFNYYITEKKFDKDGNVARWSSESVYSAADLLTSDYLKKELDTKVETMISNARKEVEESLIKSFEQKLKENLSKDIIEKMNIPDVLRRFSEMSLE
;
A
#
# COMPACT_ATOMS: atom_id res chain seq x y z
N MET A 1 86.80 40.64 -54.46
CA MET A 1 86.50 41.76 -53.54
C MET A 1 85.65 41.23 -52.40
N ALA A 2 85.67 41.95 -51.28
CA ALA A 2 84.93 41.71 -50.03
C ALA A 2 85.60 40.67 -49.09
N LYS A 3 85.50 40.75 -47.77
CA LYS A 3 84.33 40.92 -46.87
C LYS A 3 84.90 41.06 -45.43
N PHE A 4 84.25 41.49 -44.36
CA PHE A 4 83.01 42.18 -43.97
C PHE A 4 83.25 42.61 -42.50
N ASN A 5 82.54 43.64 -42.04
CA ASN A 5 82.36 43.95 -40.61
C ASN A 5 81.10 43.27 -40.08
N ILE A 6 81.05 43.05 -38.76
CA ILE A 6 79.95 42.41 -38.03
C ILE A 6 79.29 43.42 -37.08
N THR A 7 77.97 43.32 -36.97
CA THR A 7 77.10 43.92 -35.95
C THR A 7 76.27 42.84 -35.25
N VAL A 8 75.84 43.11 -34.02
CA VAL A 8 75.00 42.23 -33.19
C VAL A 8 73.84 43.06 -32.64
N ASP A 9 72.62 42.56 -32.81
CA ASP A 9 71.41 43.07 -32.17
C ASP A 9 70.70 41.93 -31.40
N LEU A 10 70.04 42.31 -30.30
CA LEU A 10 69.31 41.42 -29.40
C LEU A 10 67.87 41.22 -29.89
N ASP A 11 67.55 39.97 -30.16
CA ASP A 11 66.33 39.51 -30.82
C ASP A 11 65.38 38.89 -29.79
N TRP A 12 64.45 39.69 -29.26
CA TRP A 12 63.22 39.14 -28.66
C TRP A 12 62.05 39.88 -29.30
N MET A 13 61.30 39.13 -30.11
CA MET A 13 60.25 39.59 -31.03
C MET A 13 60.74 40.12 -32.38
N ASP A 14 61.06 39.20 -33.28
CA ASP A 14 60.62 39.29 -34.66
C ASP A 14 60.27 37.88 -35.20
N ASP A 15 58.97 37.59 -35.18
CA ASP A 15 58.17 37.10 -36.32
C ASP A 15 58.78 36.07 -37.29
N GLU A 16 59.22 34.90 -36.80
CA GLU A 16 59.41 33.74 -37.68
C GLU A 16 58.73 32.43 -37.30
N GLU A 17 58.13 32.25 -36.11
CA GLU A 17 57.43 30.99 -35.78
C GLU A 17 56.43 31.13 -34.60
N GLY A 18 55.72 32.25 -34.54
CA GLY A 18 54.78 32.56 -33.46
C GLY A 18 53.42 31.87 -33.65
N TYR A 19 53.24 30.68 -33.08
CA TYR A 19 51.90 30.27 -32.61
C TYR A 19 51.46 31.29 -31.56
N SER A 20 50.73 32.31 -32.02
CA SER A 20 50.17 33.35 -31.18
C SER A 20 49.24 32.71 -30.15
N ILE A 21 49.32 33.16 -28.89
CA ILE A 21 48.40 32.74 -27.82
C ILE A 21 46.93 32.92 -28.26
N ASP A 22 46.64 33.89 -29.13
CA ASP A 22 45.31 34.11 -29.71
C ASP A 22 44.86 32.97 -30.64
N ASP A 23 45.76 32.29 -31.33
CA ASP A 23 45.43 31.18 -32.22
C ASP A 23 45.15 29.89 -31.43
N GLU A 24 45.89 29.64 -30.34
CA GLU A 24 45.58 28.54 -29.41
C GLU A 24 44.25 28.79 -28.66
N LEU A 25 43.98 30.05 -28.27
CA LEU A 25 42.71 30.45 -27.67
C LEU A 25 41.54 30.29 -28.66
N LYS A 26 41.70 30.71 -29.92
CA LYS A 26 40.68 30.49 -30.96
C LYS A 26 40.42 29.01 -31.19
N GLU A 27 41.47 28.18 -31.28
CA GLU A 27 41.29 26.75 -31.52
C GLU A 27 40.60 26.04 -30.34
N ARG A 28 40.94 26.39 -29.09
CA ARG A 28 40.23 25.88 -27.90
C ARG A 28 38.78 26.33 -27.85
N VAL A 29 38.49 27.59 -28.21
CA VAL A 29 37.12 28.11 -28.23
C VAL A 29 36.32 27.44 -29.35
N ILE A 30 36.90 27.26 -30.54
CA ILE A 30 36.25 26.57 -31.67
C ILE A 30 35.97 25.11 -31.32
N LYS A 31 36.95 24.36 -30.80
CA LYS A 31 36.75 22.96 -30.36
C LYS A 31 35.73 22.87 -29.23
N GLY A 32 35.75 23.80 -28.27
CA GLY A 32 34.76 23.86 -27.19
C GLY A 32 33.34 24.13 -27.71
N ILE A 33 33.18 25.03 -28.67
CA ILE A 33 31.90 25.30 -29.33
C ILE A 33 31.45 24.09 -30.15
N GLU A 34 32.36 23.47 -30.90
CA GLU A 34 32.10 22.27 -31.69
C GLU A 34 31.66 21.10 -30.80
N ASP A 35 32.37 20.80 -29.72
CA ASP A 35 32.00 19.77 -28.75
C ASP A 35 30.66 20.06 -28.07
N THR A 36 30.39 21.32 -27.76
CA THR A 36 29.12 21.72 -27.13
C THR A 36 27.95 21.60 -28.12
N LEU A 37 28.17 22.00 -29.38
CA LEU A 37 27.19 21.86 -30.45
C LEU A 37 26.95 20.39 -30.81
N LEU A 38 28.01 19.58 -30.90
CA LEU A 38 27.93 18.14 -31.14
C LEU A 38 27.21 17.44 -30.00
N LYS A 39 27.52 17.75 -28.73
CA LYS A 39 26.78 17.23 -27.58
C LYS A 39 25.31 17.60 -27.64
N ARG A 40 24.99 18.87 -27.90
CA ARG A 40 23.61 19.34 -27.97
C ARG A 40 22.84 18.68 -29.11
N ALA A 41 23.44 18.58 -30.29
CA ALA A 41 22.83 17.89 -31.44
C ALA A 41 22.64 16.39 -31.17
N THR A 42 23.59 15.77 -30.47
CA THR A 42 23.50 14.36 -30.07
C THR A 42 22.41 14.16 -29.02
N ASP A 43 22.33 15.02 -28.00
CA ASP A 43 21.31 14.96 -26.95
C ASP A 43 19.91 15.20 -27.50
N ASP A 44 19.74 16.16 -28.42
CA ASP A 44 18.47 16.43 -29.08
C ASP A 44 18.06 15.26 -30.00
N ALA A 45 19.02 14.64 -30.70
CA ALA A 45 18.77 13.43 -31.49
C ALA A 45 18.40 12.22 -30.60
N VAL A 46 19.09 12.03 -29.47
CA VAL A 46 18.79 10.95 -28.52
C VAL A 46 17.40 11.13 -27.92
N LYS A 47 17.03 12.34 -27.50
CA LYS A 47 15.67 12.62 -27.00
C LYS A 47 14.59 12.35 -28.04
N ALA A 48 14.80 12.77 -29.29
CA ALA A 48 13.85 12.50 -30.37
C ALA A 48 13.71 11.00 -30.67
N VAL A 49 14.78 10.22 -30.49
CA VAL A 49 14.74 8.76 -30.60
C VAL A 49 14.03 8.14 -29.40
N ASP A 50 14.33 8.58 -28.18
CA ASP A 50 13.67 8.09 -26.95
C ASP A 50 12.16 8.35 -26.96
N ASP A 51 11.73 9.53 -27.43
CA ASP A 51 10.32 9.88 -27.56
C ASP A 51 9.62 8.96 -28.59
N LYS A 52 10.27 8.70 -29.73
CA LYS A 52 9.77 7.75 -30.74
C LYS A 52 9.74 6.31 -30.24
N ILE A 53 10.74 5.89 -29.46
CA ILE A 53 10.76 4.56 -28.84
C ILE A 53 9.61 4.45 -27.84
N ARG A 54 9.40 5.46 -26.99
CA ARG A 54 8.29 5.47 -26.03
C ARG A 54 6.93 5.40 -26.73
N GLU A 55 6.74 6.17 -27.80
CA GLU A 55 5.51 6.12 -28.61
C GLU A 55 5.30 4.73 -29.23
N LYS A 56 6.34 4.16 -29.87
CA LYS A 56 6.27 2.82 -30.48
C LYS A 56 6.07 1.70 -29.45
N VAL A 57 6.65 1.84 -28.26
CA VAL A 57 6.43 0.90 -27.14
C VAL A 57 5.00 1.00 -26.64
N GLY A 58 4.46 2.22 -26.46
CA GLY A 58 3.07 2.41 -26.05
C GLY A 58 2.06 1.89 -27.09
N GLU A 59 2.30 2.11 -28.38
CA GLU A 59 1.52 1.51 -29.47
C GLU A 59 1.57 -0.02 -29.43
N ALA A 60 2.76 -0.59 -29.20
CA ALA A 60 2.94 -2.03 -29.08
C ALA A 60 2.19 -2.58 -27.85
N GLU A 61 2.29 -1.93 -26.69
CA GLU A 61 1.54 -2.30 -25.48
C GLU A 61 0.03 -2.29 -25.72
N ASN A 62 -0.50 -1.25 -26.36
CA ASN A 62 -1.93 -1.17 -26.70
C ASN A 62 -2.33 -2.30 -27.67
N SER A 63 -1.52 -2.57 -28.69
CA SER A 63 -1.79 -3.66 -29.63
C SER A 63 -1.73 -5.05 -28.99
N ILE A 64 -0.83 -5.24 -28.02
CA ILE A 64 -0.72 -6.47 -27.24
C ILE A 64 -1.93 -6.61 -26.32
N GLN A 65 -2.34 -5.53 -25.65
CA GLN A 65 -3.51 -5.55 -24.78
C GLN A 65 -4.78 -5.87 -25.58
N GLU A 66 -4.98 -5.24 -26.75
CA GLU A 66 -6.10 -5.56 -27.64
C GLU A 66 -6.06 -7.01 -28.13
N ALA A 67 -4.88 -7.54 -28.45
CA ALA A 67 -4.73 -8.94 -28.86
C ALA A 67 -5.02 -9.92 -27.72
N VAL A 68 -4.60 -9.59 -26.49
CA VAL A 68 -4.87 -10.36 -25.27
C VAL A 68 -6.37 -10.32 -24.96
N ASP A 69 -7.00 -9.15 -25.01
CA ASP A 69 -8.44 -8.99 -24.76
C ASP A 69 -9.24 -9.75 -25.81
N LYS A 70 -8.86 -9.66 -27.10
CA LYS A 70 -9.47 -10.44 -28.18
C LYS A 70 -9.27 -11.93 -27.99
N PHE A 71 -8.11 -12.38 -27.51
CA PHE A 71 -7.87 -13.78 -27.19
C PHE A 71 -8.74 -14.25 -26.02
N ILE A 72 -8.84 -13.46 -24.95
CA ILE A 72 -9.71 -13.75 -23.80
C ILE A 72 -11.16 -13.83 -24.25
N SER A 73 -11.66 -12.86 -25.02
CA SER A 73 -13.02 -12.89 -25.56
C SER A 73 -13.25 -14.10 -26.46
N THR A 74 -12.32 -14.43 -27.36
CA THR A 74 -12.46 -15.61 -28.24
C THR A 74 -12.48 -16.91 -27.43
N VAL A 75 -11.60 -17.07 -26.44
CA VAL A 75 -11.53 -18.27 -25.61
C VAL A 75 -12.76 -18.40 -24.72
N CYS A 76 -13.18 -17.31 -24.08
CA CYS A 76 -14.33 -17.30 -23.19
C CYS A 76 -15.67 -17.42 -23.93
N GLU A 77 -15.85 -16.71 -25.04
CA GLU A 77 -17.12 -16.71 -25.77
C GLU A 77 -17.26 -17.91 -26.71
N GLU A 78 -16.19 -18.33 -27.39
CA GLU A 78 -16.31 -19.38 -28.40
C GLU A 78 -15.97 -20.76 -27.86
N LYS A 79 -14.89 -20.89 -27.08
CA LYS A 79 -14.43 -22.22 -26.64
C LYS A 79 -15.17 -22.66 -25.39
N ILE A 80 -15.25 -21.81 -24.38
CA ILE A 80 -15.89 -22.15 -23.10
C ILE A 80 -17.40 -22.40 -23.28
N ASN A 81 -18.10 -21.58 -24.07
CA ASN A 81 -19.54 -21.79 -24.30
C ASN A 81 -19.86 -23.04 -25.14
N LYS A 82 -18.94 -23.50 -25.99
CA LYS A 82 -19.11 -24.74 -26.78
C LYS A 82 -18.78 -26.00 -25.98
N ILE A 83 -18.16 -25.89 -24.80
CA ILE A 83 -17.89 -27.04 -23.95
C ILE A 83 -19.21 -27.56 -23.36
N MET A 84 -19.58 -28.77 -23.78
CA MET A 84 -20.73 -29.49 -23.28
C MET A 84 -20.26 -30.64 -22.39
N ILE A 85 -20.72 -30.66 -21.14
CA ILE A 85 -20.37 -31.68 -20.15
C ILE A 85 -21.39 -32.82 -20.21
N PRO A 86 -20.97 -34.07 -20.46
CA PRO A 86 -21.84 -35.23 -20.40
C PRO A 86 -22.14 -35.59 -18.95
N VAL A 87 -23.42 -35.53 -18.57
CA VAL A 87 -23.93 -35.90 -17.26
C VAL A 87 -24.96 -37.02 -17.42
N LYS A 88 -24.76 -38.14 -16.71
CA LYS A 88 -25.74 -39.23 -16.69
C LYS A 88 -27.03 -38.75 -16.04
N LYS A 89 -28.18 -39.13 -16.64
CA LYS A 89 -29.49 -38.79 -16.10
C LYS A 89 -29.74 -39.39 -14.71
N ASN A 90 -29.24 -40.60 -14.47
CA ASN A 90 -29.21 -41.24 -13.15
C ASN A 90 -28.13 -42.34 -13.14
N SER A 91 -27.88 -42.96 -11.97
CA SER A 91 -26.82 -43.96 -11.79
C SER A 91 -27.01 -45.26 -12.58
N TRP A 92 -28.23 -45.55 -13.03
CA TRP A 92 -28.63 -46.82 -13.64
C TRP A 92 -28.97 -46.73 -15.14
N SER A 93 -29.14 -45.52 -15.68
CA SER A 93 -29.49 -45.28 -17.08
C SER A 93 -28.24 -45.07 -17.92
N GLY A 94 -28.25 -45.62 -19.15
CA GLY A 94 -27.27 -45.32 -20.19
C GLY A 94 -27.49 -43.95 -20.86
N GLU A 95 -28.58 -43.25 -20.54
CA GLU A 95 -28.93 -41.95 -21.12
C GLU A 95 -28.04 -40.83 -20.55
N VAL A 96 -27.26 -40.20 -21.43
CA VAL A 96 -26.35 -39.08 -21.11
C VAL A 96 -26.96 -37.79 -21.64
N LYS A 97 -27.09 -36.79 -20.76
CA LYS A 97 -27.49 -35.43 -21.12
C LYS A 97 -26.24 -34.56 -21.22
N TYR A 98 -26.24 -33.64 -22.18
CA TYR A 98 -25.15 -32.69 -22.37
C TYR A 98 -25.58 -31.32 -21.85
N LYS A 99 -24.83 -30.78 -20.89
CA LYS A 99 -25.09 -29.46 -20.32
C LYS A 99 -23.96 -28.48 -20.67
N PRO A 100 -24.25 -27.21 -20.92
CA PRO A 100 -23.22 -26.19 -21.04
C PRO A 100 -22.33 -26.14 -19.79
N LEU A 101 -21.04 -25.82 -19.96
CA LEU A 101 -20.10 -25.74 -18.83
C LEU A 101 -20.58 -24.78 -17.74
N SER A 102 -21.14 -23.62 -18.12
CA SER A 102 -21.65 -22.62 -17.17
C SER A 102 -22.76 -23.18 -16.28
N GLU A 103 -23.74 -23.86 -16.85
CA GLU A 103 -24.84 -24.51 -16.12
C GLU A 103 -24.30 -25.60 -15.20
N TYR A 104 -23.41 -26.46 -15.71
CA TYR A 104 -22.80 -27.53 -14.91
C TYR A 104 -21.99 -26.99 -13.72
N VAL A 105 -21.14 -25.99 -13.95
CA VAL A 105 -20.34 -25.37 -12.88
C VAL A 105 -21.26 -24.68 -11.87
N GLY A 106 -22.30 -23.99 -12.32
CA GLY A 106 -23.31 -23.37 -11.46
C GLY A 106 -24.03 -24.40 -10.58
N GLU A 107 -24.46 -25.52 -11.15
CA GLU A 107 -25.08 -26.61 -10.40
C GLU A 107 -24.13 -27.24 -9.37
N ARG A 108 -22.87 -27.48 -9.76
CA ARG A 108 -21.86 -28.05 -8.85
C ARG A 108 -21.50 -27.08 -7.73
N PHE A 109 -21.42 -25.80 -8.02
CA PHE A 109 -21.22 -24.75 -7.02
C PHE A 109 -22.41 -24.69 -6.06
N ASN A 110 -23.64 -24.68 -6.58
CA ASN A 110 -24.84 -24.68 -5.75
C ASN A 110 -24.91 -25.92 -4.84
N TYR A 111 -24.61 -27.10 -5.38
CA TYR A 111 -24.51 -28.34 -4.62
C TYR A 111 -23.47 -28.25 -3.50
N TYR A 112 -22.29 -27.69 -3.78
CA TYR A 112 -21.25 -27.50 -2.77
C TYR A 112 -21.67 -26.53 -1.66
N ILE A 113 -22.31 -25.42 -2.02
CA ILE A 113 -22.72 -24.37 -1.08
C ILE A 113 -23.88 -24.81 -0.19
N THR A 114 -24.83 -25.58 -0.73
CA THR A 114 -26.08 -25.92 -0.03
C THR A 114 -26.07 -27.28 0.64
N GLU A 115 -25.29 -28.24 0.13
CA GLU A 115 -25.28 -29.58 0.70
C GLU A 115 -24.47 -29.62 2.00
N LYS A 116 -25.02 -30.32 2.98
CA LYS A 116 -24.35 -30.56 4.25
C LYS A 116 -23.27 -31.59 4.04
N LYS A 117 -22.01 -31.14 4.13
CA LYS A 117 -20.82 -32.00 4.00
C LYS A 117 -19.88 -31.91 5.17
N PHE A 118 -20.06 -30.89 6.00
CA PHE A 118 -19.12 -30.58 7.05
C PHE A 118 -19.69 -31.02 8.40
N ASP A 119 -18.82 -31.55 9.25
CA ASP A 119 -19.13 -31.83 10.63
C ASP A 119 -19.19 -30.54 11.46
N LYS A 120 -19.42 -30.68 12.78
CA LYS A 120 -19.53 -29.54 13.69
C LYS A 120 -18.24 -28.74 13.85
N ASP A 121 -17.11 -29.35 13.54
CA ASP A 121 -15.79 -28.74 13.65
C ASP A 121 -15.33 -28.14 12.31
N GLY A 122 -16.17 -28.19 11.28
CA GLY A 122 -15.89 -27.65 9.95
C GLY A 122 -15.06 -28.57 9.05
N ASN A 123 -14.83 -29.83 9.44
CA ASN A 123 -14.13 -30.81 8.60
C ASN A 123 -15.10 -31.56 7.69
N VAL A 124 -14.60 -32.12 6.59
CA VAL A 124 -15.42 -32.97 5.72
C VAL A 124 -15.86 -34.22 6.49
N ALA A 125 -17.16 -34.36 6.70
CA ALA A 125 -17.76 -35.45 7.45
C ALA A 125 -17.51 -36.79 6.75
N ARG A 126 -17.13 -37.82 7.51
CA ARG A 126 -16.90 -39.16 6.97
C ARG A 126 -18.21 -39.88 6.69
N TRP A 127 -19.24 -39.57 7.47
CA TRP A 127 -20.57 -40.17 7.35
C TRP A 127 -21.65 -39.09 7.20
N SER A 128 -22.71 -39.41 6.46
CA SER A 128 -23.84 -38.48 6.29
C SER A 128 -24.58 -38.18 7.60
N SER A 129 -24.48 -39.05 8.60
CA SER A 129 -25.00 -38.80 9.95
C SER A 129 -24.22 -37.70 10.70
N GLU A 130 -22.97 -37.45 10.31
CA GLU A 130 -22.10 -36.45 10.91
C GLU A 130 -22.13 -35.12 10.15
N SER A 131 -22.70 -35.08 8.95
CA SER A 131 -22.78 -33.85 8.15
C SER A 131 -23.85 -32.91 8.71
N VAL A 132 -23.42 -31.85 9.38
CA VAL A 132 -24.29 -30.87 10.05
C VAL A 132 -24.39 -29.59 9.25
N TYR A 133 -23.26 -29.10 8.74
CA TYR A 133 -23.14 -27.78 8.11
C TYR A 133 -22.86 -27.88 6.61
N SER A 134 -23.45 -26.95 5.87
CA SER A 134 -23.08 -26.66 4.49
C SER A 134 -21.92 -25.67 4.44
N ALA A 135 -21.31 -25.47 3.26
CA ALA A 135 -20.25 -24.47 3.13
C ALA A 135 -20.76 -23.05 3.41
N ALA A 136 -22.01 -22.72 3.05
CA ALA A 136 -22.62 -21.45 3.40
C ALA A 136 -22.76 -21.28 4.92
N ASP A 137 -23.20 -22.34 5.61
CA ASP A 137 -23.40 -22.29 7.06
C ASP A 137 -22.08 -22.04 7.79
N LEU A 138 -20.98 -22.68 7.36
CA LEU A 138 -19.66 -22.44 7.95
C LEU A 138 -19.16 -21.02 7.70
N LEU A 139 -19.25 -20.53 6.46
CA LEU A 139 -18.82 -19.18 6.11
C LEU A 139 -19.58 -18.13 6.92
N THR A 140 -20.89 -18.32 7.09
CA THR A 140 -21.72 -17.42 7.88
C THR A 140 -21.44 -17.57 9.38
N SER A 141 -21.23 -18.78 9.89
CA SER A 141 -20.90 -18.98 11.31
C SER A 141 -19.53 -18.40 11.68
N ASP A 142 -18.53 -18.56 10.82
CA ASP A 142 -17.18 -18.04 11.05
C ASP A 142 -17.17 -16.50 11.00
N TYR A 143 -17.88 -15.93 10.03
CA TYR A 143 -18.07 -14.49 9.94
C TYR A 143 -18.78 -13.94 11.19
N LEU A 144 -19.91 -14.55 11.58
CA LEU A 144 -20.66 -14.16 12.76
C LEU A 144 -19.83 -14.30 14.03
N LYS A 145 -19.06 -15.39 14.18
CA LYS A 145 -18.17 -15.61 15.31
C LYS A 145 -17.14 -14.51 15.42
N LYS A 146 -16.46 -14.18 14.32
CA LYS A 146 -15.45 -13.11 14.30
C LYS A 146 -16.02 -11.75 14.67
N GLU A 147 -17.17 -11.38 14.09
CA GLU A 147 -17.84 -10.11 14.39
C GLU A 147 -18.31 -10.04 15.85
N LEU A 148 -18.91 -11.12 16.36
CA LEU A 148 -19.35 -11.20 17.75
C LEU A 148 -18.18 -11.17 18.74
N ASP A 149 -17.13 -11.95 18.50
CA ASP A 149 -15.94 -11.99 19.36
C ASP A 149 -15.32 -10.59 19.46
N THR A 150 -15.14 -9.91 18.33
CA THR A 150 -14.61 -8.53 18.28
C THR A 150 -15.48 -7.56 19.08
N LYS A 151 -16.80 -7.66 18.93
CA LYS A 151 -17.75 -6.78 19.63
C LYS A 151 -17.80 -7.05 21.13
N VAL A 152 -17.72 -8.32 21.52
CA VAL A 152 -17.66 -8.74 22.93
C VAL A 152 -16.35 -8.27 23.57
N GLU A 153 -15.21 -8.45 22.91
CA GLU A 153 -13.91 -7.93 23.39
C GLU A 153 -13.95 -6.43 23.60
N THR A 154 -14.50 -5.69 22.64
CA THR A 154 -14.65 -4.23 22.74
C THR A 154 -15.54 -3.84 23.92
N MET A 155 -16.67 -4.53 24.10
CA MET A 155 -17.58 -4.27 25.22
C MET A 155 -16.92 -4.55 26.57
N ILE A 156 -16.16 -5.65 26.70
CA ILE A 156 -15.43 -5.99 27.92
C ILE A 156 -14.36 -4.94 28.22
N SER A 157 -13.61 -4.49 27.21
CA SER A 157 -12.60 -3.44 27.35
C SER A 157 -13.22 -2.12 27.83
N ASN A 158 -14.33 -1.72 27.22
CA ASN A 158 -15.06 -0.51 27.62
C ASN A 158 -15.61 -0.62 29.04
N ALA A 159 -16.20 -1.76 29.40
CA ALA A 159 -16.72 -1.97 30.76
C ALA A 159 -15.60 -1.92 31.82
N ARG A 160 -14.42 -2.50 31.54
CA ARG A 160 -13.26 -2.39 32.43
C ARG A 160 -12.82 -0.93 32.61
N LYS A 161 -12.69 -0.19 31.51
CA LYS A 161 -12.33 1.22 31.53
C LYS A 161 -13.34 2.06 32.31
N GLU A 162 -14.63 1.82 32.12
CA GLU A 162 -15.70 2.54 32.83
C GLU A 162 -15.65 2.25 34.35
N VAL A 163 -15.38 1.00 34.74
CA VAL A 163 -15.17 0.63 36.14
C VAL A 163 -13.93 1.32 36.72
N GLU A 164 -12.82 1.36 36.00
CA GLU A 164 -11.60 2.07 36.43
C GLU A 164 -11.85 3.56 36.62
N GLU A 165 -12.48 4.23 35.65
CA GLU A 165 -12.83 5.64 35.75
C GLU A 165 -13.78 5.93 36.92
N SER A 166 -14.77 5.05 37.14
CA SER A 166 -15.70 5.16 38.27
C SER A 166 -15.00 4.98 39.62
N LEU A 167 -14.09 4.01 39.74
CA LEU A 167 -13.28 3.80 40.94
C LEU A 167 -12.38 5.01 41.21
N ILE A 168 -11.68 5.52 40.19
CA ILE A 168 -10.82 6.70 40.31
C ILE A 168 -11.66 7.91 40.76
N LYS A 169 -12.80 8.17 40.13
CA LYS A 169 -13.71 9.27 40.55
C LYS A 169 -14.17 9.10 41.99
N SER A 170 -14.52 7.88 42.41
CA SER A 170 -14.92 7.59 43.79
C SER A 170 -13.76 7.82 44.78
N PHE A 171 -12.55 7.40 44.43
CA PHE A 171 -11.35 7.66 45.23
C PHE A 171 -11.02 9.15 45.31
N GLU A 172 -11.06 9.88 44.20
CA GLU A 172 -10.86 11.33 44.18
C GLU A 172 -11.88 12.05 45.05
N GLN A 173 -13.16 11.66 44.96
CA GLN A 173 -14.21 12.23 45.79
C GLN A 173 -13.94 11.96 47.28
N LYS A 174 -13.65 10.70 47.65
CA LYS A 174 -13.32 10.34 49.04
C LYS A 174 -12.08 11.07 49.56
N LEU A 175 -11.05 11.25 48.73
CA LEU A 175 -9.86 12.01 49.10
C LEU A 175 -10.16 13.49 49.33
N LYS A 176 -10.96 14.12 48.46
CA LYS A 176 -11.42 15.50 48.65
C LYS A 176 -12.22 15.65 49.94
N GLU A 177 -13.18 14.76 50.19
CA GLU A 177 -13.99 14.76 51.42
C GLU A 177 -13.12 14.61 52.67
N ASN A 178 -12.17 13.66 52.68
CA ASN A 178 -11.27 13.44 53.81
C ASN A 178 -10.31 14.61 54.05
N LEU A 179 -9.72 15.19 53.00
CA LEU A 179 -8.86 16.36 53.12
C LEU A 179 -9.62 17.58 53.63
N SER A 180 -10.83 17.83 53.11
CA SER A 180 -11.69 18.90 53.62
C SER A 180 -12.01 18.70 55.10
N LYS A 181 -12.31 17.47 55.53
CA LYS A 181 -12.56 17.15 56.94
C LYS A 181 -11.31 17.36 57.82
N ASP A 182 -10.14 16.85 57.40
CA ASP A 182 -8.89 17.00 58.15
C ASP A 182 -8.44 18.46 58.26
N ILE A 183 -8.64 19.28 57.21
CA ILE A 183 -8.38 20.73 57.26
C ILE A 183 -9.31 21.42 58.28
N ILE A 184 -10.61 21.07 58.30
CA ILE A 184 -11.56 21.65 59.26
C ILE A 184 -11.20 21.25 60.70
N GLU A 185 -10.84 19.99 60.94
CA GLU A 185 -10.40 19.51 62.25
C GLU A 185 -9.11 20.19 62.71
N LYS A 186 -8.10 20.30 61.82
CA LYS A 186 -6.81 20.96 62.14
C LYS A 186 -6.92 22.47 62.29
N MET A 187 -7.84 23.13 61.59
CA MET A 187 -8.09 24.56 61.80
C MET A 187 -8.68 24.84 63.19
N ASN A 188 -9.15 23.81 63.91
CA ASN A 188 -9.68 23.87 65.27
C ASN A 188 -10.50 25.15 65.51
N ILE A 189 -11.37 25.46 64.53
CA ILE A 189 -12.13 26.70 64.43
C ILE A 189 -12.88 27.00 65.73
N PRO A 190 -13.45 26.02 66.46
CA PRO A 190 -14.06 26.27 67.77
C PRO A 190 -13.06 26.81 68.80
N ASP A 191 -11.86 26.25 68.91
CA ASP A 191 -10.83 26.72 69.85
C ASP A 191 -10.21 28.05 69.42
N VAL A 192 -10.05 28.27 68.11
CA VAL A 192 -9.57 29.56 67.57
C VAL A 192 -10.62 30.65 67.80
N LEU A 193 -11.91 30.38 67.57
CA LEU A 193 -13.01 31.28 67.90
C LEU A 193 -13.14 31.51 69.41
N ARG A 194 -12.91 30.49 70.23
CA ARG A 194 -12.93 30.62 71.70
C ARG A 194 -11.78 31.51 72.18
N ARG A 195 -10.56 31.31 71.65
CA ARG A 195 -9.40 32.17 71.94
C ARG A 195 -9.58 33.59 71.43
N PHE A 196 -10.20 33.79 70.27
CA PHE A 196 -10.57 35.13 69.79
C PHE A 196 -11.60 35.79 70.70
N SER A 197 -12.63 35.06 71.12
CA SER A 197 -13.64 35.57 72.06
C SER A 197 -13.06 35.89 73.44
N GLU A 198 -12.12 35.07 73.93
CA GLU A 198 -11.42 35.29 75.20
C GLU A 198 -10.46 36.51 75.11
N MET A 199 -9.73 36.69 73.99
CA MET A 199 -8.91 37.89 73.74
C MET A 199 -9.72 39.17 73.48
N SER A 200 -11.00 39.07 73.11
CA SER A 200 -11.89 40.23 72.91
C SER A 200 -12.50 40.76 74.21
N LEU A 201 -12.30 40.05 75.32
CA LEU A 201 -12.88 40.31 76.64
C LEU A 201 -11.84 40.81 77.67
N GLU A 202 -10.58 40.97 77.28
CA GLU A 202 -9.56 41.80 77.96
C GLU A 202 -9.51 43.21 77.34
#